data_AF-A0A354P3G8-F1
#
_entry.id   AF-A0A354P3G8-F1
#
_cell.length_a   1.000
_cell.length_b   1.000
_cell.length_c   1.000
_cell.angle_alpha   90.00
_cell.angle_beta   90.00
_cell.angle_gamma   90.00
#
_symmetry.space_group_name_H-M   'P 1'
#
loop_
_entity.id
_entity.type
_entity.pdbx_description
1 polymer ?
#
loop_
_entity_poly.entity_id
_entity_poly.type
_entity_poly.pdbx_seq_one_letter_code
_entity_poly.pdbx_strand_id
1 'polypeptide(L)'
;MAANMRKPLSAVTGGLVAAEKVPHADEQAQPGPEGTAAQLKAVNLQAPKRRTAVAELRAVDVRYHPEAEGVLIAALRADPSECVRYEAALTIETLPACTEKIARALRTSIDSSSADGNPAELSLRVRKQAATTLAKCECCLPQTNDAPQVRPEYPTTQNPKSNALPQINGPAIAQVASQERFGPTVQTAGWWSPVEGKPIESDNAGMVTDWIQDTSDRPKNLLDVFKSARSSQKQ
;
A
#
# COMPACT_ATOMS: atom_id res chain seq x y z
N MET A 1 -16.90 44.68 -20.14
CA MET A 1 -16.35 43.30 -20.24
C MET A 1 -14.85 43.37 -19.99
N ALA A 2 -14.43 43.22 -18.73
CA ALA A 2 -13.03 43.37 -18.33
C ALA A 2 -12.38 41.99 -18.21
N ALA A 3 -11.50 41.66 -19.16
CA ALA A 3 -10.68 40.45 -19.13
C ALA A 3 -9.57 40.62 -18.08
N ASN A 4 -9.74 39.97 -16.93
CA ASN A 4 -8.75 39.89 -15.87
C ASN A 4 -7.52 39.08 -16.33
N MET A 5 -6.52 39.77 -16.86
CA MET A 5 -5.18 39.24 -17.13
C MET A 5 -4.43 38.94 -15.81
N ARG A 6 -4.68 37.77 -15.22
CA ARG A 6 -3.76 37.21 -14.22
C ARG A 6 -2.60 36.53 -14.95
N LYS A 7 -1.56 37.30 -15.27
CA LYS A 7 -0.26 36.74 -15.69
C LYS A 7 0.26 35.86 -14.54
N PRO A 8 0.71 34.61 -14.80
CA PRO A 8 1.24 33.75 -13.75
C PRO A 8 2.53 34.37 -13.18
N LEU A 9 2.60 34.47 -11.85
CA LEU A 9 3.75 34.95 -11.08
C LEU A 9 5.00 34.06 -11.20
N SER A 10 4.98 33.02 -12.04
CA SER A 10 6.11 32.11 -12.26
C SER A 10 7.34 32.78 -12.89
N ALA A 11 7.21 34.00 -13.44
CA ALA A 11 8.34 34.75 -14.01
C ALA A 11 9.15 35.54 -12.98
N VAL A 12 8.66 35.75 -11.75
CA VAL A 12 9.32 36.62 -10.75
C VAL A 12 10.20 35.85 -9.76
N THR A 13 10.03 34.53 -9.61
CA THR A 13 10.89 33.73 -8.72
C THR A 13 12.18 33.24 -9.37
N GLY A 14 12.54 33.73 -10.58
CA GLY A 14 13.91 33.63 -11.09
C GLY A 14 14.49 32.22 -11.23
N GLY A 15 13.68 31.18 -11.46
CA GLY A 15 14.13 29.90 -12.03
C GLY A 15 15.26 29.15 -11.31
N LEU A 16 15.54 29.43 -10.03
CA LEU A 16 16.65 28.81 -9.28
C LEU A 16 16.19 28.30 -7.91
N VAL A 17 15.04 27.61 -7.84
CA VAL A 17 14.92 26.61 -6.78
C VAL A 17 15.90 25.53 -7.17
N ALA A 18 17.10 25.56 -6.58
CA ALA A 18 18.13 24.56 -6.81
C ALA A 18 17.46 23.20 -6.68
N ALA A 19 17.39 22.45 -7.79
CA ALA A 19 16.80 21.13 -7.79
C ALA A 19 17.50 20.37 -6.66
N GLU A 20 16.73 19.96 -5.66
CA GLU A 20 17.28 19.33 -4.48
C GLU A 20 18.10 18.12 -4.94
N LYS A 21 19.40 18.15 -4.65
CA LYS A 21 20.35 17.16 -5.16
C LYS A 21 19.91 15.79 -4.66
N VAL A 22 19.63 14.88 -5.59
CA VAL A 22 19.35 13.48 -5.24
C VAL A 22 20.60 12.95 -4.53
N PRO A 23 20.47 12.42 -3.30
CA PRO A 23 21.62 11.91 -2.57
C PRO A 23 22.31 10.81 -3.37
N HIS A 24 23.64 10.84 -3.41
CA HIS A 24 24.42 9.89 -4.19
C HIS A 24 24.27 8.47 -3.62
N ALA A 25 24.49 7.43 -4.43
CA ALA A 25 24.40 6.04 -3.96
C ALA A 25 25.35 5.77 -2.77
N ASP A 26 26.52 6.41 -2.75
CA ASP A 26 27.52 6.27 -1.68
C ASP A 26 27.02 6.83 -0.34
N GLU A 27 26.27 7.94 -0.37
CA GLU A 27 25.67 8.55 0.84
C GLU A 27 24.55 7.66 1.40
N GLN A 28 23.79 6.99 0.53
CA GLN A 28 22.73 6.06 0.92
C GLN A 28 23.28 4.76 1.52
N ALA A 29 24.51 4.38 1.16
CA ALA A 29 25.18 3.17 1.65
C ALA A 29 25.85 3.33 3.02
N GLN A 30 25.92 4.56 3.55
CA GLN A 30 26.53 4.81 4.86
C GLN A 30 25.74 4.12 5.98
N PRO A 31 26.39 3.36 6.88
CA PRO A 31 25.68 2.76 8.00
C PRO A 31 25.22 3.83 9.00
N GLY A 32 24.09 3.57 9.67
CA GLY A 32 23.59 4.41 10.76
C GLY A 32 22.56 5.47 10.34
N PRO A 33 22.37 6.51 11.16
CA PRO A 33 21.29 7.48 10.98
C PRO A 33 21.46 8.33 9.71
N GLU A 34 22.70 8.62 9.30
CA GLU A 34 23.01 9.46 8.13
C GLU A 34 22.60 8.77 6.82
N GLY A 35 22.97 7.52 6.60
CA GLY A 35 22.53 6.78 5.42
C GLY A 35 21.03 6.49 5.42
N THR A 36 20.42 6.25 6.59
CA THR A 36 18.96 6.10 6.71
C THR A 36 18.24 7.38 6.29
N ALA A 37 18.73 8.55 6.72
CA ALA A 37 18.19 9.83 6.31
C ALA A 37 18.36 10.09 4.81
N ALA A 38 19.50 9.72 4.22
CA ALA A 38 19.75 9.82 2.79
C ALA A 38 18.80 8.93 1.96
N GLN A 39 18.53 7.70 2.42
CA GLN A 39 17.56 6.80 1.78
C GLN A 39 16.14 7.36 1.85
N LEU A 40 15.70 7.83 3.04
CA LEU A 40 14.38 8.45 3.19
C LEU A 40 14.23 9.70 2.32
N LYS A 41 15.29 10.50 2.21
CA LYS A 41 15.33 11.65 1.31
C LYS A 41 15.17 11.24 -0.16
N ALA A 42 15.85 10.19 -0.61
CA ALA A 42 15.69 9.65 -1.96
C ALA A 42 14.25 9.17 -2.22
N VAL A 43 13.66 8.45 -1.27
CA VAL A 43 12.27 7.96 -1.35
C VAL A 43 11.28 9.12 -1.44
N ASN A 44 11.48 10.18 -0.66
CA ASN A 44 10.64 11.38 -0.66
C ASN A 44 10.78 12.17 -1.97
N LEU A 45 11.99 12.30 -2.51
CA LEU A 45 12.23 12.95 -3.81
C LEU A 45 11.58 12.19 -4.97
N GLN A 46 11.42 10.87 -4.85
CA GLN A 46 10.75 10.04 -5.85
C GLN A 46 9.22 9.98 -5.68
N ALA A 47 8.68 10.37 -4.51
CA ALA A 47 7.25 10.36 -4.23
C ALA A 47 6.38 11.07 -5.30
N PRO A 48 6.72 12.26 -5.83
CA PRO A 48 5.90 12.88 -6.87
C PRO A 48 5.85 12.05 -8.17
N LYS A 49 6.94 11.36 -8.53
CA LYS A 49 6.98 10.48 -9.71
C LYS A 49 6.14 9.23 -9.50
N ARG A 50 6.18 8.63 -8.30
CA ARG A 50 5.31 7.49 -7.97
C ARG A 50 3.84 7.91 -7.98
N ARG A 51 3.53 9.10 -7.46
CA ARG A 51 2.18 9.66 -7.51
C ARG A 51 1.68 9.82 -8.95
N THR A 52 2.48 10.37 -9.85
CA THR A 52 2.08 10.50 -11.27
C THR A 52 1.89 9.15 -11.93
N ALA A 53 2.77 8.17 -11.66
CA ALA A 53 2.61 6.81 -12.17
C ALA A 53 1.31 6.15 -11.68
N VAL A 54 0.95 6.32 -10.40
CA VAL A 54 -0.33 5.84 -9.85
C VAL A 54 -1.53 6.56 -10.48
N ALA A 55 -1.41 7.85 -10.79
CA ALA A 55 -2.45 8.60 -11.47
C ALA A 55 -2.65 8.13 -12.92
N GLU A 56 -1.59 7.72 -13.61
CA GLU A 56 -1.67 7.16 -14.98
C GLU A 56 -2.42 5.82 -15.02
N LEU A 57 -2.35 5.03 -13.94
CA LEU A 57 -3.12 3.77 -13.81
C LEU A 57 -4.65 3.98 -13.76
N ARG A 58 -5.13 5.23 -13.66
CA ARG A 58 -6.55 5.57 -13.69
C ARG A 58 -7.26 5.15 -14.98
N ALA A 59 -6.53 5.10 -16.10
CA ALA A 59 -7.09 4.70 -17.38
C ALA A 59 -7.11 3.17 -17.59
N VAL A 60 -6.49 2.39 -16.69
CA VAL A 60 -6.31 0.95 -16.85
C VAL A 60 -7.53 0.19 -16.32
N ASP A 61 -8.07 -0.73 -17.13
CA ASP A 61 -9.13 -1.63 -16.69
C ASP A 61 -8.54 -2.81 -15.91
N VAL A 62 -8.68 -2.77 -14.59
CA VAL A 62 -8.17 -3.79 -13.67
C VAL A 62 -8.70 -5.20 -13.93
N ARG A 63 -9.82 -5.35 -14.66
CA ARG A 63 -10.37 -6.68 -15.02
C ARG A 63 -9.44 -7.45 -15.98
N TYR A 64 -8.74 -6.74 -16.85
CA TYR A 64 -7.81 -7.33 -17.81
C TYR A 64 -6.36 -7.27 -17.33
N HIS A 65 -6.05 -6.36 -16.38
CA HIS A 65 -4.72 -6.12 -15.84
C HIS A 65 -4.64 -6.36 -14.33
N PRO A 66 -4.64 -7.62 -13.85
CA PRO A 66 -4.51 -7.95 -12.43
C PRO A 66 -3.16 -7.52 -11.82
N GLU A 67 -2.13 -7.29 -12.64
CA GLU A 67 -0.87 -6.67 -12.24
C GLU A 67 -1.06 -5.23 -11.78
N ALA A 68 -1.94 -4.47 -12.44
CA ALA A 68 -2.24 -3.09 -12.06
C ALA A 68 -3.01 -3.03 -10.74
N GLU A 69 -3.93 -3.98 -10.53
CA GLU A 69 -4.59 -4.18 -9.23
C GLU A 69 -3.56 -4.39 -8.11
N GLY A 70 -2.61 -5.30 -8.30
CA GLY A 70 -1.55 -5.56 -7.32
C GLY A 70 -0.71 -4.31 -7.01
N VAL A 71 -0.36 -3.54 -8.05
CA VAL A 71 0.38 -2.28 -7.89
C VAL A 71 -0.43 -1.23 -7.13
N LEU A 72 -1.74 -1.10 -7.41
CA LEU A 72 -2.61 -0.16 -6.69
C LEU A 72 -2.79 -0.53 -5.22
N ILE A 73 -2.94 -1.83 -4.91
CA ILE A 73 -3.04 -2.30 -3.53
C ILE A 73 -1.71 -2.06 -2.78
N ALA A 74 -0.58 -2.36 -3.40
CA ALA A 74 0.73 -2.09 -2.83
C ALA A 74 0.96 -0.58 -2.62
N ALA A 75 0.59 0.25 -3.59
CA ALA A 75 0.67 1.71 -3.47
C ALA A 75 -0.26 2.25 -2.37
N LEU A 76 -1.44 1.64 -2.17
CA LEU A 76 -2.38 2.05 -1.13
C LEU A 76 -1.93 1.64 0.28
N ARG A 77 -1.29 0.47 0.45
CA ARG A 77 -0.99 -0.12 1.78
C ARG A 77 0.47 0.00 2.20
N ALA A 78 1.39 -0.02 1.25
CA ALA A 78 2.82 -0.17 1.51
C ALA A 78 3.65 1.06 1.08
N ASP A 79 3.11 2.03 0.33
CA ASP A 79 3.91 3.20 -0.03
C ASP A 79 4.23 4.06 1.20
N PRO A 80 5.50 4.44 1.42
CA PRO A 80 5.88 5.25 2.58
C PRO A 80 5.26 6.67 2.55
N SER A 81 4.96 7.21 1.37
CA SER A 81 4.41 8.55 1.20
C SER A 81 2.89 8.56 1.27
N GLU A 82 2.34 9.31 2.23
CA GLU A 82 0.89 9.53 2.36
C GLU A 82 0.25 10.03 1.06
N CYS A 83 0.93 10.93 0.35
CA CYS A 83 0.42 11.50 -0.90
C CYS A 83 0.21 10.46 -1.99
N VAL A 84 1.07 9.43 -2.04
CA VAL A 84 0.95 8.33 -3.01
C VAL A 84 -0.19 7.41 -2.60
N ARG A 85 -0.32 7.09 -1.29
CA ARG A 85 -1.43 6.28 -0.78
C ARG A 85 -2.80 6.94 -1.01
N TYR A 86 -2.87 8.26 -0.80
CA TYR A 86 -4.08 9.04 -1.09
C TYR A 86 -4.42 9.03 -2.59
N GLU A 87 -3.42 9.21 -3.46
CA GLU A 87 -3.63 9.13 -4.91
C GLU A 87 -4.10 7.73 -5.32
N ALA A 88 -3.54 6.66 -4.74
CA ALA A 88 -3.99 5.30 -5.00
C ALA A 88 -5.47 5.12 -4.63
N ALA A 89 -5.91 5.64 -3.48
CA ALA A 89 -7.32 5.60 -3.08
C ALA A 89 -8.24 6.37 -4.05
N LEU A 90 -7.79 7.51 -4.59
CA LEU A 90 -8.50 8.28 -5.62
C LEU A 90 -8.55 7.53 -6.96
N THR A 91 -7.43 6.95 -7.40
CA THR A 91 -7.36 6.15 -8.62
C THR A 91 -8.35 5.00 -8.55
N ILE A 92 -8.36 4.26 -7.42
CA ILE A 92 -9.29 3.15 -7.18
C ILE A 92 -10.75 3.61 -7.24
N GLU A 93 -11.09 4.78 -6.70
CA GLU A 93 -12.45 5.34 -6.76
C GLU A 93 -12.95 5.48 -8.21
N THR A 94 -12.04 5.70 -9.14
CA THR A 94 -12.38 6.01 -10.53
C THR A 94 -12.36 4.80 -11.45
N LEU A 95 -11.97 3.64 -10.94
CA LEU A 95 -11.97 2.40 -11.69
C LEU A 95 -13.40 1.97 -12.08
N PRO A 96 -13.56 1.31 -13.24
CA PRO A 96 -14.86 0.83 -13.70
C PRO A 96 -15.38 -0.38 -12.91
N ALA A 97 -14.49 -1.12 -12.25
CA ALA A 97 -14.82 -2.32 -11.48
C ALA A 97 -14.05 -2.34 -10.17
N CYS A 98 -14.69 -2.86 -9.12
CA CYS A 98 -14.07 -3.08 -7.82
C CYS A 98 -14.00 -4.58 -7.53
N THR A 99 -12.79 -5.08 -7.32
CA THR A 99 -12.51 -6.48 -6.99
C THR A 99 -12.55 -6.69 -5.47
N GLU A 100 -12.72 -7.95 -5.02
CA GLU A 100 -12.73 -8.24 -3.58
C GLU A 100 -11.40 -7.89 -2.91
N LYS A 101 -10.27 -8.07 -3.60
CA LYS A 101 -8.94 -7.74 -3.07
C LYS A 101 -8.79 -6.24 -2.81
N ILE A 102 -9.25 -5.41 -3.74
CA ILE A 102 -9.27 -3.95 -3.57
C ILE A 102 -10.19 -3.57 -2.40
N ALA A 103 -11.40 -4.13 -2.34
CA ALA A 103 -12.35 -3.85 -1.26
C ALA A 103 -11.78 -4.25 0.11
N ARG A 104 -11.09 -5.40 0.20
CA ARG A 104 -10.40 -5.85 1.41
C ARG A 104 -9.28 -4.89 1.80
N ALA A 105 -8.45 -4.46 0.86
CA ALA A 105 -7.38 -3.49 1.12
C ALA A 105 -7.93 -2.15 1.64
N LEU A 106 -9.03 -1.65 1.06
CA LEU A 106 -9.71 -0.43 1.51
C LEU A 106 -10.24 -0.58 2.94
N ARG A 107 -10.89 -1.70 3.28
CA ARG A 107 -11.36 -1.99 4.65
C ARG A 107 -10.21 -1.98 5.65
N THR A 108 -9.12 -2.70 5.35
CA THR A 108 -7.92 -2.70 6.20
C THR A 108 -7.34 -1.30 6.40
N SER A 109 -7.34 -0.47 5.35
CA SER A 109 -6.92 0.93 5.45
C SER A 109 -7.85 1.78 6.31
N ILE A 110 -9.17 1.58 6.24
CA ILE A 110 -10.16 2.30 7.09
C ILE A 110 -10.01 1.91 8.55
N ASP A 111 -9.84 0.61 8.83
CA ASP A 111 -9.71 0.05 10.17
C ASP A 111 -8.34 0.34 10.81
N SER A 112 -7.38 0.85 10.01
CA SER A 112 -5.99 1.05 10.43
C SER A 112 -5.35 -0.22 10.98
N SER A 113 -5.69 -1.38 10.40
CA SER A 113 -5.15 -2.68 10.83
C SER A 113 -3.82 -2.98 10.14
N SER A 114 -2.97 -3.77 10.79
CA SER A 114 -1.70 -4.31 10.27
C SER A 114 -1.77 -5.83 10.01
N ALA A 115 -2.97 -6.40 9.90
CA ALA A 115 -3.17 -7.84 9.71
C ALA A 115 -2.59 -8.38 8.40
N ASP A 116 -2.37 -7.52 7.41
CA ASP A 116 -1.79 -7.84 6.10
C ASP A 116 -0.25 -7.70 6.07
N GLY A 117 0.40 -7.45 7.22
CA GLY A 117 1.84 -7.25 7.32
C GLY A 117 2.33 -5.86 6.87
N ASN A 118 1.41 -5.00 6.42
CA ASN A 118 1.70 -3.61 6.08
C ASN A 118 1.48 -2.69 7.30
N PRO A 119 2.12 -1.51 7.34
CA PRO A 119 1.92 -0.56 8.43
C PRO A 119 0.46 -0.10 8.52
N ALA A 120 -0.03 0.11 9.74
CA ALA A 120 -1.35 0.66 10.00
C ALA A 120 -1.49 2.07 9.40
N GLU A 121 -2.63 2.37 8.77
CA GLU A 121 -2.86 3.70 8.20
C GLU A 121 -3.14 4.74 9.27
N LEU A 122 -2.22 5.70 9.43
CA LEU A 122 -2.34 6.79 10.40
C LEU A 122 -3.01 8.04 9.84
N SER A 123 -2.98 8.24 8.51
CA SER A 123 -3.54 9.45 7.91
C SER A 123 -5.06 9.40 7.85
N LEU A 124 -5.71 10.32 8.57
CA LEU A 124 -7.17 10.52 8.49
C LEU A 124 -7.63 10.87 7.07
N ARG A 125 -6.78 11.55 6.29
CA ARG A 125 -7.09 11.91 4.90
C ARG A 125 -7.19 10.67 4.02
N VAL A 126 -6.24 9.75 4.12
CA VAL A 126 -6.24 8.48 3.38
C VAL A 126 -7.42 7.61 3.82
N ARG A 127 -7.67 7.49 5.13
CA ARG A 127 -8.80 6.72 5.68
C ARG A 127 -10.16 7.23 5.21
N LYS A 128 -10.36 8.54 5.25
CA LYS A 128 -11.61 9.16 4.76
C LYS A 128 -11.81 8.89 3.27
N GLN A 129 -10.77 9.03 2.47
CA GLN A 129 -10.84 8.75 1.04
C GLN A 129 -11.13 7.26 0.78
N ALA A 130 -10.45 6.36 1.49
CA ALA A 130 -10.68 4.92 1.39
C ALA A 130 -12.14 4.55 1.75
N ALA A 131 -12.74 5.20 2.76
CA ALA A 131 -14.14 5.00 3.12
C ALA A 131 -15.10 5.44 2.01
N THR A 132 -14.87 6.62 1.41
CA THR A 132 -15.65 7.09 0.25
C THR A 132 -15.53 6.11 -0.93
N THR A 133 -14.31 5.67 -1.23
CA THR A 133 -14.02 4.71 -2.28
C THR A 133 -14.70 3.37 -2.02
N LEU A 134 -14.66 2.85 -0.79
CA LEU A 134 -15.31 1.60 -0.42
C LEU A 134 -16.83 1.67 -0.55
N ALA A 135 -17.45 2.76 -0.10
CA ALA A 135 -18.90 2.97 -0.26
C ALA A 135 -19.31 2.94 -1.74
N LYS A 136 -18.50 3.51 -2.63
CA LYS A 136 -18.71 3.44 -4.07
C LYS A 136 -18.54 2.01 -4.62
N CYS A 137 -17.52 1.30 -4.15
CA CYS A 137 -17.30 -0.10 -4.51
C CYS A 137 -18.50 -0.97 -4.16
N GLU A 138 -19.06 -0.82 -2.96
CA GLU A 138 -20.21 -1.61 -2.48
C GLU A 138 -21.48 -1.37 -3.29
N CYS A 139 -21.69 -0.15 -3.81
CA CYS A 139 -22.79 0.14 -4.73
C CYS A 139 -22.64 -0.52 -6.11
N CYS A 140 -21.40 -0.79 -6.53
CA CYS A 140 -21.07 -1.17 -7.90
C CYS A 140 -20.51 -2.58 -8.03
N LEU A 141 -20.52 -3.42 -6.99
CA LEU A 141 -19.97 -4.78 -7.00
C LEU A 141 -20.91 -5.73 -7.76
N PRO A 142 -20.67 -6.06 -9.06
CA PRO A 142 -21.22 -7.29 -9.59
C PRO A 142 -20.60 -8.45 -8.80
N GLN A 143 -21.38 -9.48 -8.47
CA GLN A 143 -20.84 -10.74 -7.96
C GLN A 143 -20.05 -11.42 -9.10
N THR A 144 -18.85 -10.94 -9.40
CA THR A 144 -18.01 -11.52 -10.43
C THR A 144 -17.32 -12.75 -9.86
N ASN A 145 -17.78 -13.92 -10.29
CA ASN A 145 -17.03 -15.17 -10.20
C ASN A 145 -15.64 -14.96 -10.83
N ASP A 146 -14.58 -15.27 -10.06
CA ASP A 146 -13.16 -14.98 -10.29
C ASP A 146 -12.48 -15.67 -11.48
N ALA A 147 -13.15 -15.86 -12.61
CA ALA A 147 -12.46 -16.34 -13.81
C ALA A 147 -11.62 -15.19 -14.42
N PRO A 148 -10.29 -15.33 -14.53
CA PRO A 148 -9.44 -14.33 -15.17
C PRO A 148 -9.93 -14.10 -16.60
N GLN A 149 -10.28 -12.86 -16.94
CA GLN A 149 -10.70 -12.54 -18.30
C GLN A 149 -9.47 -12.58 -19.22
N VAL A 150 -9.60 -13.28 -20.35
CA VAL A 150 -8.56 -13.32 -21.38
C VAL A 150 -8.38 -11.91 -21.94
N ARG A 151 -7.14 -11.42 -21.99
CA ARG A 151 -6.83 -10.09 -22.54
C ARG A 151 -7.18 -10.04 -24.03
N PRO A 152 -7.93 -9.03 -24.50
CA PRO A 152 -8.28 -8.91 -25.91
C PRO A 152 -7.07 -8.70 -26.83
N GLU A 153 -6.06 -8.01 -26.32
CA GLU A 153 -4.92 -7.48 -27.09
C GLU A 153 -3.78 -8.48 -27.32
N TYR A 154 -3.76 -9.57 -26.55
CA TYR A 154 -2.94 -10.72 -26.86
C TYR A 154 -3.88 -11.83 -27.30
N PRO A 155 -4.08 -12.07 -28.62
CA PRO A 155 -4.67 -13.33 -29.04
C PRO A 155 -3.82 -14.39 -28.38
N THR A 156 -4.42 -15.11 -27.44
CA THR A 156 -3.77 -16.24 -26.81
C THR A 156 -3.43 -17.14 -27.99
N THR A 157 -2.17 -17.17 -28.40
CA THR A 157 -1.60 -18.33 -29.07
C THR A 157 -1.78 -19.40 -28.02
N GLN A 158 -2.97 -20.02 -28.02
CA GLN A 158 -3.25 -21.21 -27.27
C GLN A 158 -2.19 -22.14 -27.82
N ASN A 159 -1.08 -22.25 -27.08
CA ASN A 159 0.00 -23.12 -27.44
C ASN A 159 -0.69 -24.47 -27.52
N PRO A 160 -0.95 -25.00 -28.73
CA PRO A 160 -1.82 -26.14 -28.89
C PRO A 160 -1.11 -27.22 -28.11
N LYS A 161 -1.73 -27.65 -27.00
CA LYS A 161 -1.29 -28.69 -26.07
C LYS A 161 0.01 -29.31 -26.57
N SER A 162 1.14 -28.89 -26.01
CA SER A 162 2.42 -29.54 -26.29
C SER A 162 2.20 -31.03 -26.11
N ASN A 163 2.03 -31.73 -27.22
CA ASN A 163 2.09 -33.17 -27.26
C ASN A 163 3.35 -33.53 -26.52
N ALA A 164 3.18 -34.39 -25.52
CA ALA A 164 4.22 -34.87 -24.63
C ALA A 164 5.58 -34.93 -25.34
N LEU A 165 6.52 -34.08 -24.90
CA LEU A 165 7.92 -34.39 -25.11
C LEU A 165 8.13 -35.77 -24.48
N PRO A 166 8.58 -36.79 -25.25
CA PRO A 166 8.86 -38.09 -24.68
C PRO A 166 9.87 -37.90 -23.55
N GLN A 167 9.54 -38.42 -22.37
CA GLN A 167 10.48 -38.50 -21.26
C GLN A 167 11.68 -39.33 -21.72
N ILE A 168 12.78 -38.67 -22.02
CA ILE A 168 14.06 -39.33 -22.22
C ILE A 168 14.58 -39.63 -20.81
N ASN A 169 14.36 -40.86 -20.36
CA ASN A 169 14.98 -41.43 -19.18
C ASN A 169 16.51 -41.39 -19.37
N GLY A 170 17.16 -40.34 -18.87
CA GLY A 170 18.62 -40.25 -18.80
C GLY A 170 19.14 -40.97 -17.54
N PRO A 171 20.25 -41.73 -17.62
CA PRO A 171 20.81 -42.43 -16.49
C PRO A 171 21.55 -41.50 -15.52
N ALA A 172 21.53 -41.88 -14.25
CA ALA A 172 22.21 -41.24 -13.13
C ALA A 172 23.68 -40.91 -13.43
N ILE A 173 24.04 -39.62 -13.38
CA ILE A 173 25.43 -39.19 -13.35
C ILE A 173 25.79 -38.89 -11.90
N ALA A 174 26.77 -39.67 -11.45
CA ALA A 174 27.33 -39.67 -10.11
C ALA A 174 28.03 -38.36 -9.74
N GLN A 175 28.07 -38.17 -8.42
CA GLN A 175 28.80 -37.14 -7.68
C GLN A 175 30.22 -36.91 -8.23
N VAL A 176 30.58 -35.64 -8.44
CA VAL A 176 31.98 -35.19 -8.43
C VAL A 176 32.10 -34.04 -7.44
N ALA A 177 32.70 -34.37 -6.29
CA ALA A 177 33.20 -33.46 -5.29
C ALA A 177 34.52 -32.84 -5.77
N SER A 178 34.70 -31.53 -5.53
CA SER A 178 35.97 -30.75 -5.40
C SER A 178 35.53 -29.29 -5.19
N GLN A 179 35.54 -28.70 -3.99
CA GLN A 179 36.66 -28.26 -3.16
C GLN A 179 37.67 -27.35 -3.89
N GLU A 180 37.45 -26.03 -3.86
CA GLU A 180 38.45 -24.94 -3.75
C GLU A 180 37.76 -23.73 -3.08
N ARG A 181 38.10 -23.39 -1.83
CA ARG A 181 39.16 -22.44 -1.37
C ARG A 181 38.87 -20.96 -1.64
N PHE A 182 38.53 -20.27 -0.54
CA PHE A 182 38.88 -18.90 -0.16
C PHE A 182 38.70 -17.77 -1.18
N GLY A 183 37.54 -17.11 -1.12
CA GLY A 183 37.35 -15.70 -1.49
C GLY A 183 36.84 -14.91 -0.27
N PRO A 184 37.07 -13.59 -0.19
CA PRO A 184 36.78 -12.80 1.01
C PRO A 184 35.28 -12.77 1.27
N THR A 185 34.92 -13.07 2.52
CA THR A 185 33.56 -12.98 3.06
C THR A 185 33.01 -11.58 2.85
N VAL A 186 32.26 -11.39 1.77
CA VAL A 186 31.29 -10.31 1.67
C VAL A 186 30.26 -10.65 2.74
N GLN A 187 30.33 -9.96 3.88
CA GLN A 187 29.24 -9.88 4.82
C GLN A 187 28.08 -9.20 4.08
N THR A 188 27.29 -9.99 3.39
CA THR A 188 25.93 -9.63 3.03
C THR A 188 25.21 -9.42 4.35
N ALA A 189 25.18 -8.16 4.80
CA ALA A 189 24.28 -7.75 5.84
C ALA A 189 22.88 -8.14 5.38
N GLY A 190 22.37 -9.22 5.96
CA GLY A 190 20.99 -9.66 5.84
C GLY A 190 20.13 -8.61 6.51
N TRP A 191 19.70 -7.63 5.74
CA TRP A 191 18.49 -6.91 6.05
C TRP A 191 17.39 -7.74 5.41
N TRP A 192 16.26 -7.91 6.11
CA TRP A 192 15.14 -8.80 5.76
C TRP A 192 15.40 -10.26 6.16
N SER A 193 15.65 -10.49 7.45
CA SER A 193 15.16 -11.73 8.07
C SER A 193 13.63 -11.74 7.94
N PRO A 194 13.01 -12.76 7.34
CA PRO A 194 11.63 -13.06 7.61
C PRO A 194 11.56 -13.33 9.11
N VAL A 195 10.74 -12.57 9.83
CA VAL A 195 10.32 -13.01 11.16
C VAL A 195 9.55 -14.29 10.90
N GLU A 196 10.17 -15.44 11.15
CA GLU A 196 9.46 -16.70 11.33
C GLU A 196 8.49 -16.47 12.48
N GLY A 197 7.27 -16.08 12.12
CA GLY A 197 6.16 -16.00 13.03
C GLY A 197 5.96 -17.40 13.57
N LYS A 198 6.41 -17.65 14.80
CA LYS A 198 5.91 -18.77 15.58
C LYS A 198 4.38 -18.73 15.49
N PRO A 199 3.71 -19.86 15.22
CA PRO A 199 2.27 -19.92 15.37
C PRO A 199 1.95 -19.46 16.79
N ILE A 200 1.25 -18.35 16.91
CA ILE A 200 0.68 -17.91 18.18
C ILE A 200 -0.43 -18.92 18.45
N GLU A 201 -0.09 -19.93 19.23
CA GLU A 201 -1.01 -20.87 19.85
C GLU A 201 -2.00 -20.03 20.66
N SER A 202 -3.19 -19.84 20.10
CA SER A 202 -4.25 -19.01 20.64
C SER A 202 -4.97 -19.75 21.75
N ASP A 203 -4.30 -19.97 22.87
CA ASP A 203 -4.88 -20.50 24.11
C ASP A 203 -5.35 -19.36 25.02
N ASN A 204 -6.09 -18.41 24.47
CA ASN A 204 -6.84 -17.43 25.27
C ASN A 204 -8.27 -17.29 24.74
N ALA A 205 -8.96 -18.43 24.68
CA ALA A 205 -10.41 -18.50 24.71
C ALA A 205 -10.88 -18.26 26.16
N GLY A 206 -10.82 -17.02 26.63
CA GLY A 206 -11.44 -16.67 27.92
C GLY A 206 -10.92 -15.37 28.52
N MET A 207 -11.56 -14.25 28.19
CA MET A 207 -11.69 -13.00 28.99
C MET A 207 -11.65 -11.73 28.13
N VAL A 208 -12.51 -11.59 27.11
CA VAL A 208 -12.82 -10.25 26.57
C VAL A 208 -14.27 -10.21 26.06
N THR A 209 -15.25 -10.29 26.96
CA THR A 209 -16.67 -10.02 26.62
C THR A 209 -17.35 -8.99 27.51
N ASP A 210 -16.62 -8.19 28.30
CA ASP A 210 -17.28 -7.36 29.33
C ASP A 210 -16.86 -5.87 29.37
N TRP A 211 -16.52 -5.28 28.22
CA TRP A 211 -16.32 -3.82 28.08
C TRP A 211 -17.21 -3.18 27.01
N ILE A 212 -18.33 -3.81 26.65
CA ILE A 212 -19.46 -3.06 26.10
C ILE A 212 -20.15 -2.40 27.30
N GLN A 213 -19.52 -1.35 27.81
CA GLN A 213 -20.20 -0.44 28.72
C GLN A 213 -21.36 0.19 27.97
N ASP A 214 -22.54 -0.09 28.51
CA ASP A 214 -23.82 0.53 28.24
C ASP A 214 -23.68 1.98 27.74
N THR A 215 -23.93 2.17 26.45
CA THR A 215 -23.91 3.49 25.80
C THR A 215 -25.20 4.28 26.03
N SER A 216 -26.13 3.77 26.85
CA SER A 216 -27.38 4.46 27.16
C SER A 216 -27.19 5.71 28.04
N ASP A 217 -26.05 5.85 28.71
CA ASP A 217 -25.72 6.99 29.58
C ASP A 217 -24.94 8.13 28.89
N ARG A 218 -24.95 8.18 27.54
CA ARG A 218 -24.42 9.35 26.84
C ARG A 218 -25.37 10.54 27.03
N PRO A 219 -24.90 11.68 27.57
CA PRO A 219 -25.74 12.86 27.75
C PRO A 219 -26.25 13.32 26.39
N LYS A 220 -27.57 13.30 26.22
CA LYS A 220 -28.23 13.67 24.96
C LYS A 220 -28.04 15.14 24.60
N ASN A 221 -27.58 15.96 25.55
CA ASN A 221 -27.31 17.37 25.34
C ASN A 221 -26.12 17.89 26.14
N LEU A 222 -25.40 18.85 25.55
CA LEU A 222 -24.21 19.49 26.11
C LEU A 222 -24.47 20.12 27.50
N LEU A 223 -25.71 20.54 27.76
CA LEU A 223 -26.16 21.14 29.02
C LEU A 223 -26.10 20.18 30.21
N ASP A 224 -26.25 18.86 30.01
CA ASP A 224 -26.20 17.88 31.10
C ASP A 224 -24.76 17.64 31.58
N VAL A 225 -23.77 17.79 30.69
CA VAL A 225 -22.34 17.73 31.04
C VAL A 225 -21.97 18.87 32.00
N PHE A 226 -22.46 20.09 31.75
CA PHE A 226 -22.18 21.24 32.62
C PHE A 226 -22.87 21.15 33.98
N LYS A 227 -24.05 20.53 34.07
CA LYS A 227 -24.72 20.31 35.36
C LYS A 227 -23.97 19.30 36.23
N SER A 228 -23.48 18.21 35.65
CA SER A 228 -22.71 17.19 36.36
C SER A 228 -21.37 17.75 36.90
N ALA A 229 -20.71 18.62 36.14
CA ALA A 229 -19.46 19.26 36.58
C ALA A 229 -19.66 20.21 37.78
N ARG A 230 -20.84 20.81 37.95
CA ARG A 230 -21.13 21.73 39.06
C ARG A 230 -21.42 21.02 40.39
N SER A 231 -21.89 19.76 40.37
CA SER A 231 -22.16 19.02 41.61
C SER A 231 -20.88 18.54 42.31
N SER A 232 -19.77 18.36 41.60
CA SER A 232 -18.50 17.88 42.20
C SER A 232 -17.67 18.96 42.90
N GLN A 233 -18.02 20.24 42.79
CA GLN A 233 -17.30 21.33 43.48
C GLN A 233 -17.86 21.68 44.88
N LYS A 234 -18.84 20.92 45.38
CA LYS A 234 -19.46 21.16 46.70
C LYS A 234 -19.12 20.10 47.76
N GLN A 235 -18.13 19.25 47.52
CA GLN A 235 -17.58 18.33 48.52
C GLN A 235 -16.21 18.82 49.00
#